data_AF-A0A6J1WBQ0-F1
#
_entry.id   AF-A0A6J1WBQ0-F1
#
_cell.length_a   1.000
_cell.length_b   1.000
_cell.length_c   1.000
_cell.angle_alpha   90.00
_cell.angle_beta   90.00
_cell.angle_gamma   90.00
#
_symmetry.space_group_name_H-M   'P 1'
#
loop_
_entity.id
_entity.type
_entity.pdbx_description
1 polymer ?
#
loop_
_entity_poly.entity_id
_entity_poly.type
_entity_poly.pdbx_seq_one_letter_code
_entity_poly.pdbx_strand_id
1 'polypeptide(L)'
;MHAHSQFCWTGDNTLPATKHAISSLANEDADEAIVIVLSDANLRRYGIQPEELGTILTSDNRVHAHVIFIGSLGDEASTLLRHLPAGRGHVCMDVASLPHILQQIFASSLLQDSA
;
A
#
# COMPACT_ATOMS: atom_id res chain seq x y z
N MET A 1 15.55 -6.52 -26.50
CA MET A 1 14.41 -6.74 -25.57
C MET A 1 13.85 -5.44 -24.95
N HIS A 2 14.11 -4.25 -25.52
CA HIS A 2 13.70 -2.95 -24.92
C HIS A 2 12.49 -2.30 -25.63
N ALA A 3 12.20 -2.69 -26.88
CA ALA A 3 11.16 -2.10 -27.73
C ALA A 3 9.80 -2.82 -27.66
N HIS A 4 9.72 -3.97 -26.99
CA HIS A 4 8.47 -4.74 -26.86
C HIS A 4 7.67 -4.38 -25.59
N SER A 5 8.35 -3.99 -24.52
CA SER A 5 7.70 -3.55 -23.27
C SER A 5 7.14 -2.12 -23.33
N GLN A 6 7.52 -1.31 -24.33
CA GLN A 6 7.03 0.07 -24.48
C GLN A 6 5.58 0.17 -24.99
N PHE A 7 5.04 -0.92 -25.54
CA PHE A 7 3.67 -1.00 -26.07
C PHE A 7 2.79 -2.01 -25.34
N CYS A 8 3.31 -2.68 -24.30
CA CYS A 8 2.45 -3.36 -23.35
C CYS A 8 1.65 -2.27 -22.63
N TRP A 9 0.31 -2.36 -22.65
CA TRP A 9 -0.47 -1.66 -21.65
C TRP A 9 0.16 -2.01 -20.32
N THR A 10 0.67 -1.01 -19.61
CA THR A 10 1.05 -1.17 -18.22
C THR A 10 -0.22 -1.52 -17.49
N GLY A 11 -0.51 -2.82 -17.39
CA GLY A 11 -1.64 -3.37 -16.66
C GLY A 11 -1.41 -3.12 -15.18
N ASP A 12 -1.44 -1.84 -14.81
CA ASP A 12 -1.36 -1.41 -13.43
C ASP A 12 -2.71 -1.72 -12.80
N ASN A 13 -2.71 -2.84 -12.09
CA ASN A 13 -3.84 -3.28 -11.32
C ASN A 13 -3.68 -2.89 -9.84
N THR A 14 -2.78 -1.97 -9.48
CA THR A 14 -2.56 -1.59 -8.08
C THR A 14 -3.86 -1.16 -7.41
N LEU A 15 -4.61 -0.23 -8.01
CA LEU A 15 -5.90 0.22 -7.48
C LEU A 15 -6.95 -0.91 -7.42
N PRO A 16 -7.29 -1.60 -8.54
CA PRO A 16 -8.31 -2.65 -8.50
C PRO A 16 -7.90 -3.87 -7.66
N ALA A 17 -6.62 -4.26 -7.65
CA ALA A 17 -6.14 -5.37 -6.82
C ALA A 17 -6.17 -5.02 -5.33
N THR A 18 -5.77 -3.80 -4.96
CA THR A 18 -5.86 -3.34 -3.56
C THR A 18 -7.32 -3.32 -3.11
N LYS A 19 -8.21 -2.74 -3.92
CA LYS A 19 -9.64 -2.71 -3.63
C LYS A 19 -10.22 -4.12 -3.51
N HIS A 20 -9.85 -5.02 -4.42
CA HIS A 20 -10.29 -6.40 -4.40
C HIS A 20 -9.82 -7.12 -3.12
N ALA A 21 -8.54 -7.01 -2.75
CA ALA A 21 -7.99 -7.62 -1.55
C ALA A 21 -8.73 -7.15 -0.29
N ILE A 22 -8.97 -5.84 -0.15
CA ILE A 22 -9.75 -5.26 0.95
C ILE A 22 -11.17 -5.83 0.95
N SER A 23 -11.86 -5.78 -0.19
CA SER A 23 -13.25 -6.26 -0.27
C SER A 23 -13.41 -7.75 0.00
N SER A 24 -12.45 -8.57 -0.43
CA SER A 24 -12.47 -10.01 -0.22
C SER A 24 -12.22 -10.33 1.26
N LEU A 25 -11.19 -9.73 1.86
CA LEU A 25 -10.86 -9.96 3.26
C LEU A 25 -11.94 -9.45 4.21
N ALA A 26 -12.63 -8.36 3.86
CA ALA A 26 -13.72 -7.80 4.67
C ALA A 26 -14.97 -8.73 4.76
N ASN A 27 -15.04 -9.80 3.95
CA ASN A 27 -16.10 -10.81 4.03
C ASN A 27 -15.67 -12.08 4.78
N GLU A 28 -14.40 -12.18 5.17
CA GLU A 28 -13.90 -13.30 5.96
C GLU A 28 -14.19 -13.06 7.45
N ASP A 29 -14.43 -14.15 8.19
CA ASP A 29 -14.58 -14.12 9.64
C ASP A 29 -13.19 -14.18 10.28
N ALA A 30 -12.63 -13.01 10.57
CA ALA A 30 -11.30 -12.84 11.16
C ALA A 30 -11.36 -11.85 12.32
N ASP A 31 -10.61 -12.13 13.39
CA ASP A 31 -10.48 -11.21 14.52
C ASP A 31 -9.81 -9.90 14.07
N GLU A 32 -8.74 -10.00 13.28
CA GLU A 32 -8.04 -8.88 12.66
C GLU A 32 -7.89 -9.09 11.14
N ALA A 33 -8.21 -8.06 10.36
CA ALA A 33 -8.07 -8.07 8.91
C ALA A 33 -7.07 -7.00 8.46
N ILE A 34 -5.90 -7.42 7.96
CA ILE A 34 -4.82 -6.52 7.56
C ILE A 34 -4.45 -6.79 6.10
N VAL A 35 -4.39 -5.74 5.29
CA VAL A 35 -3.92 -5.80 3.90
C VAL A 35 -2.63 -5.00 3.78
N ILE A 36 -1.58 -5.59 3.23
CA ILE A 36 -0.28 -4.93 3.03
C ILE A 36 0.05 -4.92 1.54
N VAL A 37 0.07 -3.72 0.96
CA VAL A 37 0.45 -3.48 -0.42
C VAL A 37 1.95 -3.19 -0.48
N LEU A 38 2.70 -3.98 -1.23
CA LEU A 38 4.12 -3.69 -1.50
C LEU A 38 4.25 -3.03 -2.86
N SER A 39 4.90 -1.88 -2.94
CA SER A 39 5.06 -1.11 -4.18
C SER A 39 6.47 -0.55 -4.27
N ASP A 40 7.01 -0.38 -5.47
CA ASP A 40 8.31 0.28 -5.72
C ASP A 40 8.18 1.82 -5.84
N ALA A 41 7.03 2.38 -5.43
CA ALA A 41 6.67 3.80 -5.52
C ALA A 41 6.53 4.38 -6.93
N ASN A 42 6.46 3.55 -7.99
CA ASN A 42 6.33 4.04 -9.36
C ASN A 42 4.93 4.54 -9.76
N LEU A 43 4.04 4.91 -8.82
CA LEU A 43 2.63 5.29 -9.07
C LEU A 43 2.48 6.34 -10.18
N ARG A 44 3.34 7.37 -10.17
CA ARG A 44 3.33 8.43 -11.19
C ARG A 44 3.58 7.91 -12.61
N ARG A 45 4.42 6.88 -12.77
CA ARG A 45 4.73 6.28 -14.08
C ARG A 45 3.51 5.59 -14.69
N TYR A 46 2.57 5.17 -13.85
CA TYR A 46 1.33 4.51 -14.24
C TYR A 46 0.13 5.46 -14.24
N GLY A 47 0.33 6.74 -13.93
CA GLY A 47 -0.75 7.74 -13.88
C GLY A 47 -1.69 7.57 -12.69
N ILE A 48 -1.29 6.82 -11.66
CA ILE A 48 -2.06 6.68 -10.42
C ILE A 48 -1.86 7.92 -9.55
N GLN A 49 -2.95 8.57 -9.16
CA GLN A 49 -2.89 9.62 -8.15
C GLN A 49 -2.77 8.99 -6.75
N PRO A 50 -1.85 9.46 -5.90
CA PRO A 50 -1.68 8.92 -4.55
C PRO A 50 -2.96 8.99 -3.70
N GLU A 51 -3.78 10.01 -3.91
CA GLU A 51 -5.07 10.20 -3.23
C GLU A 51 -6.09 9.11 -3.58
N GLU A 52 -6.04 8.57 -4.81
CA GLU A 52 -6.90 7.45 -5.22
C GLU A 52 -6.51 6.19 -4.45
N LEU A 53 -5.21 5.93 -4.33
CA LEU A 53 -4.70 4.84 -3.51
C LEU A 53 -5.08 5.06 -2.03
N GLY A 54 -4.92 6.28 -1.52
CA GLY A 54 -5.32 6.65 -0.17
C GLY A 54 -6.79 6.38 0.11
N THR A 55 -7.67 6.74 -0.83
CA THR A 55 -9.12 6.49 -0.75
C THR A 55 -9.43 4.99 -0.69
N ILE A 56 -8.73 4.19 -1.48
CA ILE A 56 -8.89 2.73 -1.48
C ILE A 56 -8.37 2.10 -0.19
N LEU A 57 -7.23 2.54 0.33
CA LEU A 57 -6.67 2.06 1.61
C LEU A 57 -7.59 2.32 2.81
N THR A 58 -8.55 3.24 2.69
CA THR A 58 -9.55 3.54 3.73
C THR A 58 -10.98 3.18 3.29
N SER A 59 -11.16 2.35 2.26
CA SER A 59 -12.49 2.10 1.70
C SER A 59 -13.40 1.23 2.56
N ASP A 60 -12.83 0.44 3.48
CA ASP A 60 -13.57 -0.38 4.44
C ASP A 60 -12.88 -0.26 5.81
N ASN A 61 -13.62 0.12 6.84
CA ASN A 61 -13.06 0.34 8.17
C ASN A 61 -12.80 -0.97 8.94
N ARG A 62 -13.31 -2.10 8.45
CA ARG A 62 -13.07 -3.44 9.01
C ARG A 62 -11.71 -4.00 8.62
N VAL A 63 -11.03 -3.39 7.65
CA VAL A 63 -9.74 -3.85 7.13
C VAL A 63 -8.69 -2.76 7.31
N HIS A 64 -7.61 -3.08 8.03
CA HIS A 64 -6.46 -2.22 8.18
C HIS A 64 -5.55 -2.38 6.96
N ALA A 65 -5.77 -1.56 5.93
CA ALA A 65 -4.93 -1.56 4.75
C ALA A 65 -3.74 -0.59 4.88
N HIS A 66 -2.57 -1.02 4.43
CA HIS A 66 -1.32 -0.26 4.45
C HIS A 66 -0.57 -0.44 3.13
N VAL A 67 0.21 0.56 2.72
CA VAL A 67 1.16 0.45 1.60
C VAL A 67 2.59 0.68 2.09
N ILE A 68 3.51 -0.19 1.64
CA ILE A 68 4.94 -0.08 1.89
C ILE A 68 5.64 0.15 0.56
N PHE A 69 6.28 1.31 0.44
CA PHE A 69 7.08 1.69 -0.70
C PHE A 69 8.53 1.21 -0.54
N ILE A 70 8.99 0.27 -1.37
CA ILE A 70 10.30 -0.36 -1.31
C ILE A 70 11.22 0.24 -2.39
N GLY A 71 12.42 0.68 -1.99
CA GLY A 71 13.47 1.02 -2.97
C GLY A 71 13.21 2.29 -3.79
N SER A 72 12.40 3.22 -3.29
CA SER A 72 12.20 4.50 -3.96
C SER A 72 13.49 5.31 -4.00
N LEU A 73 13.96 5.70 -5.19
CA LEU A 73 15.07 6.64 -5.29
C LEU A 73 14.61 8.04 -4.87
N GLY A 74 15.00 8.47 -3.66
CA GLY A 74 14.90 9.86 -3.23
C GLY A 74 13.50 10.30 -2.73
N ASP A 75 13.14 11.54 -3.04
CA ASP A 75 11.98 12.26 -2.47
C ASP A 75 10.61 11.73 -2.90
N GLU A 76 10.54 10.85 -3.92
CA GLU A 76 9.27 10.44 -4.52
C GLU A 76 8.36 9.72 -3.52
N ALA A 77 8.84 8.68 -2.83
CA ALA A 77 8.00 7.99 -1.85
C ALA A 77 7.69 8.85 -0.63
N SER A 78 8.61 9.72 -0.21
CA SER A 78 8.33 10.68 0.87
C SER A 78 7.23 11.68 0.49
N THR A 79 7.14 12.02 -0.79
CA THR A 79 6.07 12.86 -1.33
C THR A 79 4.76 12.08 -1.38
N LEU A 80 4.77 10.85 -1.89
CA LEU A 80 3.59 9.96 -1.89
C LEU A 80 2.96 9.83 -0.50
N LEU A 81 3.78 9.65 0.54
CA LEU A 81 3.31 9.56 1.92
C LEU A 81 2.50 10.78 2.37
N ARG A 82 2.82 11.99 1.91
CA ARG A 82 2.11 13.22 2.31
C ARG A 82 0.68 13.28 1.78
N HIS A 83 0.41 12.54 0.71
CA HIS A 83 -0.90 12.47 0.06
C HIS A 83 -1.72 11.26 0.54
N LEU A 84 -1.11 10.36 1.32
CA LEU A 84 -1.80 9.22 1.91
C LEU A 84 -2.36 9.57 3.30
N PRO A 85 -3.45 8.91 3.72
CA PRO A 85 -3.94 9.05 5.08
C PRO A 85 -2.87 8.66 6.10
N ALA A 86 -2.84 9.38 7.23
CA ALA A 86 -1.83 9.17 8.27
C ALA A 86 -1.81 7.71 8.75
N GLY A 87 -0.61 7.14 8.84
CA GLY A 87 -0.40 5.76 9.28
C GLY A 87 -0.71 4.67 8.25
N ARG A 88 -1.19 5.03 7.04
CA ARG A 88 -1.50 4.06 5.97
C ARG A 88 -0.36 3.83 4.98
N GLY A 89 0.68 4.66 5.01
CA GLY A 89 1.84 4.57 4.12
C GLY A 89 3.16 4.46 4.87
N HIS A 90 4.09 3.65 4.34
CA HIS A 90 5.42 3.43 4.89
C HIS A 90 6.48 3.45 3.78
N VAL A 91 7.71 3.82 4.11
CA VAL A 91 8.86 3.80 3.17
C VAL A 91 9.93 2.87 3.72
N CYS A 92 10.40 1.97 2.85
CA CYS A 92 11.40 0.96 3.12
C CYS A 92 12.57 1.14 2.15
N MET A 93 13.59 1.87 2.60
CA MET A 93 14.80 2.13 1.80
C MET A 93 15.78 0.95 1.80
N ASP A 94 15.81 0.20 2.89
CA ASP A 94 16.57 -1.03 3.03
C ASP A 94 15.60 -2.18 3.29
N VAL A 95 15.62 -3.20 2.44
CA VAL A 95 14.74 -4.38 2.55
C VAL A 95 14.96 -5.11 3.88
N ALA A 96 16.15 -5.01 4.49
CA ALA A 96 16.39 -5.56 5.83
C ALA A 96 15.54 -4.88 6.93
N SER A 97 15.01 -3.69 6.68
CA SER A 97 14.10 -2.98 7.60
C SER A 97 12.64 -3.41 7.47
N LEU A 98 12.27 -4.13 6.42
CA LEU A 98 10.89 -4.54 6.17
C LEU A 98 10.25 -5.31 7.35
N PRO A 99 10.95 -6.26 8.01
CA PRO A 99 10.40 -6.93 9.19
C PRO A 99 10.05 -5.96 10.33
N HIS A 100 10.83 -4.90 10.52
CA HIS A 100 10.56 -3.89 11.53
C HIS A 100 9.31 -3.07 11.20
N ILE A 101 9.14 -2.68 9.94
CA ILE A 101 7.94 -1.96 9.47
C ILE A 101 6.69 -2.84 9.69
N LEU A 102 6.76 -4.13 9.36
CA LEU A 102 5.66 -5.06 9.61
C LEU A 102 5.32 -5.19 11.10
N GLN A 103 6.32 -5.28 11.98
CA GLN A 103 6.11 -5.29 13.43
C GLN A 103 5.38 -4.02 13.91
N GLN A 104 5.75 -2.85 13.37
CA GLN A 104 5.09 -1.59 13.71
C GLN A 104 3.62 -1.58 13.27
N ILE A 105 3.32 -2.07 12.05
CA ILE A 105 1.96 -2.18 11.53
C ILE A 105 1.13 -3.10 12.43
N PHE A 106 1.60 -4.32 12.72
CA PHE A 106 0.87 -5.28 13.55
C PHE A 106 0.68 -4.80 14.99
N ALA A 107 1.71 -4.19 15.59
CA ALA A 107 1.59 -3.61 16.92
C ALA A 107 0.57 -2.47 16.98
N SER A 108 0.43 -1.69 15.90
CA SER A 108 -0.57 -0.62 15.83
C SER A 108 -2.00 -1.13 15.72
N SER A 109 -2.22 -2.28 15.06
CA SER A 109 -3.56 -2.90 14.93
C SER A 109 -4.10 -3.31 16.30
N LEU A 110 -3.28 -4.02 17.08
CA LEU A 110 -3.63 -4.47 18.44
C LEU A 110 -4.06 -3.32 19.37
N LEU A 111 -3.47 -2.14 19.20
CA LEU A 111 -3.80 -0.95 19.99
C LEU A 111 -5.12 -0.29 19.56
N GLN A 112 -5.51 -0.44 18.29
CA GLN A 112 -6.76 0.12 17.77
C GLN A 112 -7.98 -0.70 18.20
N ASP A 113 -7.85 -2.03 18.31
CA ASP A 113 -8.93 -2.91 18.79
C ASP A 113 -9.14 -2.84 20.30
N SER A 114 -8.16 -2.30 21.03
CA SER A 114 -8.22 -2.12 22.48
C SER A 114 -8.88 -0.80 22.91
N ALA A 115 -9.40 -0.01 21.98
CA ALA A 115 -10.00 1.32 22.20
C ALA A 115 -11.50 1.34 21.91
#